data_AF-A0A1I7XD56-F1
#
_entry.id   AF-A0A1I7XD56-F1
#
_cell.length_a   1.000
_cell.length_b   1.000
_cell.length_c   1.000
_cell.angle_alpha   90.00
_cell.angle_beta   90.00
_cell.angle_gamma   90.00
#
_symmetry.space_group_name_H-M   'P 1'
#
loop_
_entity.id
_entity.type
_entity.pdbx_description
1 polymer ?
#
loop_
_entity_poly.entity_id
_entity_poly.type
_entity_poly.pdbx_seq_one_letter_code
_entity_poly.pdbx_strand_id
1 'polypeptide(L)'
;MVFMKIVGRFAKAESIPKHWGGRLVDSNGDGMCRERLNIPTDPIPQELYWIPTVETPSLNDITCATIPAGKNKIITFVVPEHHPTYMVINRYCDRTFGMGIWYSEDPEAVDYPLEEMSDWCPDFDYPGMPTVDYLCIKVPGPGVFKLKFGNEQVGLCGH
;
A
#
# COMPACT_ATOMS: atom_id res chain seq x y z
N MET A 1 -31.14 14.95 13.92
CA MET A 1 -30.75 16.37 14.19
C MET A 1 -29.64 16.50 15.25
N VAL A 2 -28.67 15.57 15.30
CA VAL A 2 -27.55 15.58 16.27
C VAL A 2 -26.29 16.21 15.65
N PHE A 3 -26.04 15.95 14.36
CA PHE A 3 -24.88 16.46 13.61
C PHE A 3 -24.74 17.99 13.67
N MET A 4 -25.80 18.74 13.34
CA MET A 4 -25.79 20.21 13.37
C MET A 4 -25.61 20.82 14.76
N LYS A 5 -26.01 20.12 15.83
CA LYS A 5 -25.81 20.60 17.22
C LYS A 5 -24.33 20.61 17.63
N ILE A 6 -23.51 19.78 16.98
CA ILE A 6 -22.09 19.64 17.26
C ILE A 6 -21.28 20.45 16.25
N VAL A 7 -21.47 20.18 14.95
CA VAL A 7 -20.68 20.81 13.87
C VAL A 7 -20.98 22.30 13.74
N GLY A 8 -22.21 22.74 14.04
CA GLY A 8 -22.60 24.15 14.02
C GLY A 8 -21.84 25.04 15.03
N ARG A 9 -21.10 24.46 15.98
CA ARG A 9 -20.19 25.20 16.87
C ARG A 9 -18.87 25.58 16.20
N PHE A 10 -18.49 24.87 15.14
CA PHE A 10 -17.20 25.00 14.46
C PHE A 10 -17.32 25.55 13.03
N ALA A 11 -18.48 25.34 12.38
CA ALA A 11 -18.74 25.82 11.03
C ALA A 11 -20.13 26.49 10.95
N LYS A 12 -20.19 27.58 10.17
CA LYS A 12 -21.45 28.27 9.87
C LYS A 12 -22.32 27.38 8.97
N ALA A 13 -23.64 27.49 9.09
CA ALA A 13 -24.56 26.68 8.30
C ALA A 13 -24.37 26.87 6.79
N GLU A 14 -23.99 28.08 6.34
CA GLU A 14 -23.65 28.41 4.95
C GLU A 14 -22.43 27.66 4.41
N SER A 15 -21.59 27.15 5.28
CA SER A 15 -20.38 26.40 4.93
C SER A 15 -20.59 24.88 4.99
N ILE A 16 -21.77 24.42 5.40
CA ILE A 16 -22.07 23.00 5.55
C ILE A 16 -23.10 22.59 4.49
N PRO A 17 -22.88 21.50 3.72
CA PRO A 17 -23.83 21.05 2.72
C PRO A 17 -25.21 20.75 3.31
N LYS A 18 -26.25 21.10 2.53
CA LYS A 18 -27.66 20.92 2.91
C LYS A 18 -27.97 19.46 3.25
N HIS A 19 -27.31 18.49 2.61
CA HIS A 19 -27.42 17.07 2.89
C HIS A 19 -27.20 16.72 4.37
N TRP A 20 -26.26 17.40 5.04
CA TRP A 20 -25.97 17.21 6.47
C TRP A 20 -26.68 18.22 7.39
N GLY A 21 -27.60 19.03 6.86
CA GLY A 21 -28.45 19.96 7.60
C GLY A 21 -27.99 21.43 7.60
N GLY A 22 -27.01 21.78 6.74
CA GLY A 22 -26.59 23.17 6.53
C GLY A 22 -27.37 23.86 5.42
N ARG A 23 -26.76 24.89 4.80
CA ARG A 23 -27.33 25.70 3.72
C ARG A 23 -26.50 25.69 2.44
N LEU A 24 -25.31 25.11 2.44
CA LEU A 24 -24.45 25.07 1.25
C LEU A 24 -25.07 24.13 0.19
N VAL A 25 -25.06 24.60 -1.06
CA VAL A 25 -25.46 23.88 -2.27
C VAL A 25 -24.50 24.23 -3.39
N ASP A 26 -24.37 23.35 -4.37
CA ASP A 26 -23.60 23.61 -5.60
C ASP A 26 -24.31 24.58 -6.55
N SER A 27 -23.63 24.96 -7.64
CA SER A 27 -24.16 25.87 -8.65
C SER A 27 -25.48 25.39 -9.28
N ASN A 28 -25.67 24.07 -9.36
CA ASN A 28 -26.89 23.40 -9.83
C ASN A 28 -27.95 23.17 -8.73
N GLY A 29 -27.70 23.61 -7.49
CA GLY A 29 -28.58 23.39 -6.34
C GLY A 29 -28.41 22.06 -5.62
N ASP A 30 -27.40 21.24 -5.96
CA ASP A 30 -27.14 19.97 -5.27
C ASP A 30 -26.71 20.22 -3.82
N GLY A 31 -27.53 19.72 -2.88
CA GLY A 31 -27.28 19.83 -1.45
C GLY A 31 -26.19 18.91 -0.91
N MET A 32 -25.69 17.99 -1.72
CA MET A 32 -24.54 17.13 -1.39
C MET A 32 -23.19 17.78 -1.72
N CYS A 33 -23.19 18.88 -2.47
CA CYS A 33 -21.99 19.60 -2.88
C CYS A 33 -20.97 18.73 -3.67
N ARG A 34 -21.46 17.94 -4.64
CA ARG A 34 -20.67 17.00 -5.43
C ARG A 34 -19.64 17.62 -6.36
N GLU A 35 -19.74 18.91 -6.67
CA GLU A 35 -18.66 19.66 -7.35
C GLU A 35 -17.38 19.69 -6.50
N ARG A 36 -17.49 19.46 -5.18
CA ARG A 36 -16.37 19.52 -4.22
C ARG A 36 -16.16 18.23 -3.47
N LEU A 37 -17.21 17.43 -3.27
CA LEU A 37 -17.19 16.23 -2.46
C LEU A 37 -17.53 15.01 -3.30
N ASN A 38 -16.60 14.06 -3.40
CA ASN A 38 -16.93 12.75 -3.92
C ASN A 38 -17.61 11.94 -2.81
N ILE A 39 -18.94 11.85 -2.87
CA ILE A 39 -19.76 11.02 -1.98
C ILE A 39 -20.20 9.79 -2.79
N PRO A 40 -19.45 8.67 -2.74
CA PRO A 40 -19.81 7.48 -3.50
C PRO A 40 -21.15 6.92 -3.01
N THR A 41 -22.14 6.88 -3.89
CA THR A 41 -23.45 6.25 -3.65
C THR A 41 -23.61 4.93 -4.36
N ASP A 42 -22.81 4.68 -5.39
CA ASP A 42 -22.86 3.46 -6.19
C ASP A 42 -21.74 2.51 -5.77
N PRO A 43 -21.96 1.19 -5.85
CA PRO A 43 -20.88 0.22 -5.71
C PRO A 43 -19.84 0.48 -6.81
N ILE A 44 -18.56 0.32 -6.49
CA ILE A 44 -17.49 0.36 -7.49
C ILE A 44 -17.81 -0.72 -8.54
N PRO A 45 -17.90 -0.37 -9.83
CA PRO A 45 -18.17 -1.34 -10.89
C PRO A 45 -17.16 -2.50 -10.84
N GLN A 46 -17.65 -3.74 -10.99
CA GLN A 46 -16.81 -4.94 -10.84
C GLN A 46 -15.73 -5.05 -11.92
N GLU A 47 -15.96 -4.46 -13.08
CA GLU A 47 -14.97 -4.34 -14.15
C GLU A 47 -13.75 -3.49 -13.76
N LEU A 48 -13.87 -2.67 -12.71
CA LEU A 48 -12.75 -1.92 -12.13
C LEU A 48 -12.04 -2.68 -11.01
N TYR A 49 -12.53 -3.86 -10.64
CA TYR A 49 -11.87 -4.67 -9.61
C TYR A 49 -10.57 -5.20 -10.19
N TRP A 50 -9.57 -5.32 -9.33
CA TRP A 50 -8.36 -6.00 -9.72
C TRP A 50 -8.69 -7.46 -10.06
N ILE A 51 -8.29 -7.90 -11.24
CA ILE A 51 -8.46 -9.28 -11.72
C ILE A 51 -7.05 -9.82 -12.00
N PRO A 52 -6.69 -11.01 -11.50
CA PRO A 52 -5.43 -11.64 -11.87
C PRO A 52 -5.30 -11.71 -13.38
N THR A 53 -4.23 -11.11 -13.92
CA THR A 53 -3.91 -11.21 -15.34
C THR A 53 -3.06 -12.46 -15.60
N VAL A 54 -2.82 -12.78 -16.87
CA VAL A 54 -1.84 -13.83 -17.25
C VAL A 54 -0.42 -13.56 -16.72
N GLU A 55 -0.13 -12.34 -16.29
CA GLU A 55 1.15 -11.93 -15.71
C GLU A 55 1.21 -12.18 -14.20
N THR A 56 0.07 -12.46 -13.56
CA THR A 56 -0.01 -12.83 -12.14
C THR A 56 0.04 -14.35 -12.01
N PRO A 57 1.09 -14.92 -11.40
CA PRO A 57 1.21 -16.36 -11.21
C PRO A 57 0.11 -16.89 -10.28
N SER A 58 -0.23 -18.16 -10.41
CA SER A 58 -1.11 -18.80 -9.44
C SER A 58 -0.38 -19.00 -8.10
N LEU A 59 -1.14 -19.26 -7.04
CA LEU A 59 -0.59 -19.63 -5.72
C LEU A 59 0.38 -20.82 -5.78
N ASN A 60 0.20 -21.73 -6.73
CA ASN A 60 1.07 -22.90 -6.88
C ASN A 60 2.36 -22.60 -7.64
N ASP A 61 2.43 -21.47 -8.34
CA ASP A 61 3.58 -21.07 -9.16
C ASP A 61 4.57 -20.16 -8.39
N ILE A 62 4.21 -19.73 -7.18
CA ILE A 62 5.07 -18.88 -6.34
C ILE A 62 5.90 -19.71 -5.36
N THR A 63 7.14 -19.28 -5.14
CA THR A 63 8.02 -19.89 -4.14
C THR A 63 7.52 -19.57 -2.73
N CYS A 64 7.28 -20.61 -1.93
CA CYS A 64 6.91 -20.46 -0.53
C CYS A 64 8.16 -20.35 0.36
N ALA A 65 8.14 -19.40 1.30
CA ALA A 65 9.12 -19.29 2.36
C ALA A 65 8.42 -19.18 3.73
N THR A 66 8.91 -19.92 4.72
CA THR A 66 8.44 -19.83 6.10
C THR A 66 9.31 -18.87 6.89
N ILE A 67 8.68 -17.84 7.49
CA ILE A 67 9.36 -16.86 8.36
C ILE A 67 8.86 -17.06 9.80
N PRO A 68 9.72 -17.48 10.74
CA PRO A 68 9.31 -17.66 12.13
C PRO A 68 8.83 -16.36 12.79
N ALA A 69 8.04 -16.47 13.85
CA ALA A 69 7.58 -15.32 14.62
C ALA A 69 8.77 -14.49 15.15
N GLY A 70 8.66 -13.16 15.05
CA GLY A 70 9.74 -12.26 15.48
C GLY A 70 10.95 -12.23 14.54
N LYS A 71 10.85 -12.83 13.34
CA LYS A 71 11.95 -12.92 12.36
C LYS A 71 11.56 -12.25 11.05
N ASN A 72 12.57 -12.04 10.21
CA ASN A 72 12.43 -11.61 8.83
C ASN A 72 13.32 -12.44 7.90
N LYS A 73 13.10 -12.24 6.61
CA LYS A 73 13.94 -12.76 5.54
C LYS A 73 14.26 -11.64 4.57
N ILE A 74 15.53 -11.51 4.21
CA ILE A 74 16.01 -10.52 3.25
C ILE A 74 16.47 -11.26 1.99
N ILE A 75 16.04 -10.75 0.84
CA ILE A 75 16.46 -11.19 -0.48
C ILE A 75 17.23 -10.05 -1.13
N THR A 76 18.48 -10.30 -1.49
CA THR A 76 19.36 -9.31 -2.12
C THR A 76 19.36 -9.51 -3.63
N PHE A 77 19.17 -8.42 -4.37
CA PHE A 77 19.30 -8.36 -5.82
C PHE A 77 20.39 -7.35 -6.18
N VAL A 78 21.16 -7.65 -7.22
CA VAL A 78 22.17 -6.73 -7.77
C VAL A 78 21.76 -6.42 -9.21
N VAL A 79 21.57 -5.14 -9.51
CA VAL A 79 21.29 -4.64 -10.85
C VAL A 79 22.60 -4.06 -11.41
N PRO A 80 23.25 -4.70 -12.40
CA PRO A 80 24.62 -4.36 -12.77
C PRO A 80 24.74 -3.18 -13.75
N GLU A 81 23.71 -2.91 -14.54
CA GLU A 81 23.81 -1.99 -15.69
C GLU A 81 22.61 -1.07 -15.84
N HIS A 82 22.85 0.11 -16.43
CA HIS A 82 21.83 1.12 -16.70
C HIS A 82 20.96 0.75 -17.90
N HIS A 83 20.16 -0.31 -17.72
CA HIS A 83 19.05 -0.62 -18.62
C HIS A 83 17.74 -0.44 -17.87
N PRO A 84 16.64 -0.02 -18.53
CA PRO A 84 15.32 0.03 -17.91
C PRO A 84 14.98 -1.33 -17.30
N THR A 85 15.06 -1.41 -15.98
CA THR A 85 14.87 -2.64 -15.21
C THR A 85 13.67 -2.45 -14.31
N TYR A 86 12.89 -3.52 -14.15
CA TYR A 86 11.71 -3.54 -13.31
C TYR A 86 11.89 -4.63 -12.25
N MET A 87 11.56 -4.29 -11.02
CA MET A 87 11.40 -5.26 -9.95
C MET A 87 9.94 -5.72 -9.96
N VAL A 88 9.75 -7.02 -10.21
CA VAL A 88 8.43 -7.66 -10.19
C VAL A 88 8.36 -8.55 -8.96
N ILE A 89 7.44 -8.24 -8.05
CA ILE A 89 7.21 -8.99 -6.81
C ILE A 89 5.78 -9.52 -6.86
N ASN A 90 5.67 -10.84 -7.01
CA ASN A 90 4.42 -11.58 -6.86
C ASN A 90 4.37 -12.14 -5.44
N ARG A 91 3.48 -11.60 -4.60
CA ARG A 91 3.45 -11.92 -3.18
C ARG A 91 2.06 -12.33 -2.72
N TYR A 92 2.03 -13.27 -1.78
CA TYR A 92 0.82 -13.73 -1.13
C TYR A 92 1.14 -14.12 0.31
N CYS A 93 0.25 -13.73 1.22
CA CYS A 93 0.23 -14.21 2.59
C CYS A 93 -1.21 -14.22 3.08
N ASP A 94 -1.59 -15.26 3.82
CA ASP A 94 -2.92 -15.38 4.44
C ASP A 94 -3.07 -14.53 5.72
N ARG A 95 -1.98 -13.89 6.14
CA ARG A 95 -1.84 -13.11 7.37
C ARG A 95 -1.07 -11.82 7.11
N THR A 96 -1.18 -10.88 8.05
CA THR A 96 -0.38 -9.66 8.02
C THR A 96 1.10 -9.98 8.05
N PHE A 97 1.89 -9.29 7.22
CA PHE A 97 3.33 -9.44 7.13
C PHE A 97 3.98 -8.08 6.84
N GLY A 98 5.22 -7.89 7.31
CA GLY A 98 6.03 -6.72 6.99
C GLY A 98 6.66 -6.85 5.61
N MET A 99 6.78 -5.75 4.86
CA MET A 99 7.60 -5.71 3.66
C MET A 99 8.18 -4.31 3.42
N GLY A 100 9.45 -4.26 3.05
CA GLY A 100 10.13 -3.03 2.60
C GLY A 100 11.18 -3.34 1.54
N ILE A 101 11.64 -2.30 0.85
CA ILE A 101 12.69 -2.36 -0.17
C ILE A 101 13.74 -1.29 0.13
N TRP A 102 14.98 -1.72 0.27
CA TRP A 102 16.14 -0.86 0.45
C TRP A 102 16.99 -0.83 -0.80
N TYR A 103 17.67 0.28 -1.02
CA TYR A 103 18.50 0.54 -2.19
C TYR A 103 19.83 1.21 -1.80
N SER A 104 20.89 0.83 -2.51
CA SER A 104 22.17 1.52 -2.51
C SER A 104 22.77 1.48 -3.90
N GLU A 105 23.37 2.59 -4.32
CA GLU A 105 24.19 2.68 -5.55
C GLU A 105 25.57 2.03 -5.37
N ASP A 106 26.00 1.80 -4.12
CA ASP A 106 27.27 1.18 -3.80
C ASP A 106 27.23 -0.33 -4.12
N PRO A 107 28.06 -0.84 -5.04
CA PRO A 107 28.09 -2.26 -5.37
C PRO A 107 28.50 -3.15 -4.19
N GLU A 108 29.22 -2.61 -3.19
CA GLU A 108 29.62 -3.34 -1.98
C GLU A 108 28.50 -3.42 -0.93
N ALA A 109 27.36 -2.75 -1.17
CA ALA A 109 26.22 -2.75 -0.25
C ALA A 109 25.51 -4.12 -0.12
N VAL A 110 25.98 -5.15 -0.82
CA VAL A 110 25.52 -6.54 -0.65
C VAL A 110 25.61 -6.96 0.82
N ASP A 111 26.66 -6.52 1.53
CA ASP A 111 26.89 -6.86 2.93
C ASP A 111 26.42 -5.79 3.92
N TYR A 112 25.92 -4.65 3.45
CA TYR A 112 25.48 -3.56 4.34
C TYR A 112 24.24 -3.95 5.15
N PRO A 113 24.15 -3.55 6.42
CA PRO A 113 22.89 -3.64 7.15
C PRO A 113 21.83 -2.70 6.53
N LEU A 114 20.54 -2.98 6.76
CA LEU A 114 19.45 -2.20 6.12
C LEU A 114 19.47 -0.73 6.55
N GLU A 115 19.94 -0.46 7.76
CA GLU A 115 20.05 0.86 8.37
C GLU A 115 21.08 1.77 7.67
N GLU A 116 21.99 1.18 6.89
CA GLU A 116 23.00 1.90 6.09
C GLU A 116 22.54 2.12 4.64
N MET A 117 21.38 1.58 4.26
CA MET A 117 20.80 1.72 2.91
C MET A 117 19.64 2.71 2.91
N SER A 118 19.30 3.24 1.73
CA SER A 118 18.11 4.08 1.56
C SER A 118 16.84 3.24 1.57
N ASP A 119 15.84 3.61 2.37
CA ASP A 119 14.52 3.00 2.45
C ASP A 119 13.65 3.41 1.24
N TRP A 120 14.01 2.90 0.06
CA TRP A 120 13.33 3.25 -1.19
C TRP A 120 11.82 2.96 -1.19
N CYS A 121 11.42 1.84 -0.60
CA CYS A 121 10.04 1.56 -0.22
C CYS A 121 10.02 1.23 1.28
N PRO A 122 9.47 2.11 2.13
CA PRO A 122 9.48 1.91 3.57
C PRO A 122 8.82 0.60 4.00
N ASP A 123 9.28 0.07 5.14
CA ASP A 123 8.72 -1.15 5.73
C ASP A 123 7.32 -0.87 6.28
N PHE A 124 6.32 -1.56 5.73
CA PHE A 124 4.93 -1.45 6.15
C PHE A 124 4.33 -2.82 6.44
N ASP A 125 3.31 -2.82 7.29
CA ASP A 125 2.44 -3.97 7.46
C ASP A 125 1.45 -4.06 6.32
N TYR A 126 1.60 -5.11 5.52
CA TYR A 126 0.65 -5.47 4.50
C TYR A 126 -0.36 -6.45 5.08
N PRO A 127 -1.67 -6.22 4.91
CA PRO A 127 -2.69 -7.16 5.36
C PRO A 127 -2.57 -8.48 4.59
N GLY A 128 -3.09 -9.56 5.18
CA GLY A 128 -3.28 -10.80 4.45
C GLY A 128 -4.16 -10.56 3.21
N MET A 129 -3.75 -11.10 2.06
CA MET A 129 -4.41 -10.86 0.78
C MET A 129 -5.16 -12.11 0.33
N PRO A 130 -6.37 -11.97 -0.25
CA PRO A 130 -7.14 -13.12 -0.73
C PRO A 130 -6.57 -13.75 -2.01
N THR A 131 -5.59 -13.10 -2.64
CA THR A 131 -5.00 -13.46 -3.93
C THR A 131 -3.54 -13.01 -3.99
N VAL A 132 -2.78 -13.54 -4.96
CA VAL A 132 -1.43 -13.06 -5.27
C VAL A 132 -1.50 -11.60 -5.72
N ASP A 133 -0.73 -10.74 -5.08
CA ASP A 133 -0.54 -9.34 -5.43
C ASP A 133 0.63 -9.20 -6.40
N TYR A 134 0.41 -8.43 -7.47
CA TYR A 134 1.39 -8.13 -8.50
C TYR A 134 1.91 -6.70 -8.29
N LEU A 135 3.16 -6.59 -7.81
CA LEU A 135 3.87 -5.32 -7.74
C LEU A 135 4.92 -5.26 -8.86
N CYS A 136 4.82 -4.25 -9.71
CA CYS A 136 5.82 -3.96 -10.74
C CYS A 136 6.27 -2.50 -10.60
N ILE A 137 7.53 -2.31 -10.24
CA ILE A 137 8.12 -1.00 -10.02
C ILE A 137 9.39 -0.85 -10.85
N LYS A 138 9.56 0.32 -11.48
CA LYS A 138 10.78 0.66 -12.19
C LYS A 138 11.86 0.99 -11.17
N VAL A 139 13.01 0.30 -11.23
CA VAL A 139 14.12 0.58 -10.30
C VAL A 139 14.82 1.90 -10.69
N PRO A 140 15.39 2.65 -9.72
CA PRO A 140 16.03 3.94 -9.98
C PRO A 140 17.28 3.82 -10.87
N GLY A 141 17.99 2.70 -10.80
CA GLY A 141 19.21 2.46 -11.54
C GLY A 141 19.91 1.18 -11.10
N PRO A 142 21.17 0.99 -11.51
CA PRO A 142 22.07 -0.03 -11.02
C PRO A 142 22.34 0.14 -9.53
N GLY A 143 22.65 -0.97 -8.88
CA GLY A 143 22.95 -0.98 -7.47
C GLY A 143 22.45 -2.24 -6.79
N VAL A 144 22.49 -2.22 -5.47
CA VAL A 144 22.05 -3.31 -4.60
C VAL A 144 20.68 -2.98 -4.05
N PHE A 145 19.76 -3.94 -4.20
CA PHE A 145 18.42 -3.87 -3.65
C PHE A 145 18.24 -4.97 -2.61
N LYS A 146 17.63 -4.64 -1.47
CA LYS A 146 17.28 -5.61 -0.44
C LYS A 146 15.77 -5.58 -0.22
N LEU A 147 15.12 -6.70 -0.51
CA LEU A 147 13.71 -6.92 -0.27
C LEU A 147 13.55 -7.68 1.04
N LYS A 148 12.92 -7.06 2.05
CA LYS A 148 12.63 -7.69 3.34
C LYS A 148 11.20 -8.20 3.35
N PHE A 149 11.00 -9.42 3.83
CA PHE A 149 9.71 -9.93 4.28
C PHE A 149 9.77 -10.17 5.79
N GLY A 150 8.78 -9.70 6.53
CA GLY A 150 8.78 -9.65 7.98
C GLY A 150 7.62 -10.40 8.64
N ASN A 151 7.90 -11.09 9.74
CA ASN A 151 6.93 -11.68 10.65
C ASN A 151 7.15 -11.21 12.10
N GLU A 152 7.60 -9.97 12.26
CA GLU A 152 7.91 -9.37 13.56
C GLU A 152 6.64 -9.04 14.37
N GLN A 153 5.51 -8.84 13.69
CA GLN A 153 4.21 -8.49 14.26
C GLN A 153 3.62 -9.56 15.19
N VAL A 154 3.94 -10.85 14.96
CA VAL A 154 3.33 -11.98 15.67
C VAL A 154 3.76 -12.08 17.14
N GLY A 155 4.73 -11.29 17.59
CA GLY A 155 5.15 -11.20 18.99
C GLY A 155 4.36 -10.21 19.86
N LEU A 156 3.45 -9.39 19.30
CA LEU A 156 2.72 -8.36 20.07
C LEU A 156 1.35 -8.82 20.60
N CYS A 157 0.91 -10.03 20.27
CA CYS A 157 -0.26 -10.67 20.88
C CYS A 157 0.18 -11.76 21.85
N GLY A 158 0.61 -11.37 23.05
CA GLY A 158 0.88 -12.33 24.11
C GLY A 158 1.66 -11.76 25.28
N HIS A 159 1.01 -10.91 26.09
CA HIS A 159 1.02 -10.93 27.56
C HIS A 159 -0.10 -10.04 28.09
#